data_AF-A0A7J2YU12-F1
#
_entry.id   AF-A0A7J2YU12-F1
#
_cell.length_a   1.000
_cell.length_b   1.000
_cell.length_c   1.000
_cell.angle_alpha   90.00
_cell.angle_beta   90.00
_cell.angle_gamma   90.00
#
_symmetry.space_group_name_H-M   'P 1'
#
loop_
_entity.id
_entity.type
_entity.pdbx_description
1 polymer ?
#
loop_
_entity_poly.entity_id
_entity_poly.type
_entity_poly.pdbx_seq_one_letter_code
_entity_poly.pdbx_strand_id
1 'polypeptide(L)'
;MTETEEQKVAEYKQKLEEHEIEDAEAKAEIAKKFDAKALAESTRKIQVLVDPDLGEIRYGLLSQSEFAALHLEAIQSDNEKAERLIHAMLQKADPALTWEDYQAVPFDVRGALTLVMSQLFTRFLHVQQRIGSTPLHKPKSSAS
;
A
#
# COMPACT_ATOMS: atom_id res chain seq x y z
N MET A 1 -54.27 21.21 -1.64
CA MET A 1 -53.31 21.77 -0.66
C MET A 1 -51.97 21.77 -1.37
N THR A 2 -51.53 22.94 -1.82
CA THR A 2 -50.30 23.13 -2.60
C THR A 2 -49.11 23.14 -1.64
N GLU A 3 -48.43 22.01 -1.49
CA GLU A 3 -47.06 22.00 -0.95
C GLU A 3 -46.23 22.92 -1.83
N THR A 4 -45.94 24.11 -1.30
CA THR A 4 -45.40 25.24 -2.02
C THR A 4 -44.02 24.88 -2.57
N GLU A 5 -43.76 25.22 -3.83
CA GLU A 5 -42.47 25.01 -4.49
C GLU A 5 -41.27 25.50 -3.64
N GLU A 6 -41.51 26.48 -2.78
CA GLU A 6 -40.57 27.00 -1.77
C GLU A 6 -40.07 25.93 -0.79
N GLN A 7 -40.90 24.99 -0.36
CA GLN A 7 -40.48 23.88 0.53
C GLN A 7 -39.58 22.89 -0.20
N LYS A 8 -39.87 22.61 -1.48
CA LYS A 8 -39.03 21.74 -2.32
C LYS A 8 -37.69 22.40 -2.63
N VAL A 9 -37.67 23.70 -2.90
CA VAL A 9 -36.43 24.45 -3.12
C VAL A 9 -35.55 24.49 -1.86
N ALA A 10 -36.15 24.58 -0.68
CA ALA A 10 -35.43 24.52 0.60
C ALA A 10 -34.81 23.14 0.84
N GLU A 11 -35.54 22.04 0.62
CA GLU A 11 -35.00 20.68 0.72
C GLU A 11 -33.87 20.42 -0.28
N TYR A 12 -33.99 20.92 -1.52
CA TYR A 12 -32.95 20.76 -2.53
C TYR A 12 -31.67 21.53 -2.19
N LYS A 13 -31.78 22.73 -1.62
CA LYS A 13 -30.61 23.48 -1.13
C LYS A 13 -29.92 22.76 0.03
N GLN A 14 -30.68 22.21 0.96
CA GLN A 14 -30.14 21.50 2.11
C GLN A 14 -29.37 20.23 1.68
N LYS A 15 -29.91 19.48 0.72
CA LYS A 15 -29.22 18.31 0.13
C LYS A 15 -27.96 18.67 -0.65
N LEU A 16 -27.93 19.85 -1.28
CA LEU A 16 -26.73 20.35 -1.98
C LEU A 16 -25.63 20.72 -0.99
N GLU A 17 -25.95 21.40 0.12
CA GLU A 17 -24.97 21.71 1.17
C GLU A 17 -24.43 20.44 1.84
N GLU A 18 -25.29 19.45 2.15
CA GLU A 18 -24.84 18.17 2.70
C GLU A 18 -23.88 17.44 1.75
N HIS A 19 -24.19 17.39 0.46
CA HIS A 19 -23.33 16.74 -0.54
C HIS A 19 -22.01 17.50 -0.76
N GLU A 20 -22.02 18.84 -0.70
CA GLU A 20 -20.80 19.65 -0.79
C GLU A 20 -19.88 19.45 0.43
N ILE A 21 -20.46 19.27 1.62
CA ILE A 21 -19.72 18.94 2.84
C ILE A 21 -19.11 17.55 2.75
N GLU A 22 -19.89 16.54 2.33
CA GLU A 22 -19.40 15.17 2.14
C GLU A 22 -18.28 15.11 1.08
N ASP A 23 -18.41 15.84 -0.03
CA ASP A 23 -17.37 15.92 -1.06
C ASP A 23 -16.11 16.63 -0.57
N ALA A 24 -16.26 17.66 0.27
CA ALA A 24 -15.14 18.36 0.87
C ALA A 24 -14.41 17.47 1.89
N GLU A 25 -15.14 16.70 2.70
CA GLU A 25 -14.58 15.72 3.63
C GLU A 25 -13.89 14.58 2.90
N ALA A 26 -14.49 14.04 1.84
CA ALA A 26 -13.88 13.00 1.00
C ALA A 26 -12.60 13.50 0.31
N LYS A 27 -12.59 14.73 -0.20
CA LYS A 27 -11.39 15.36 -0.77
C LYS A 27 -10.33 15.62 0.29
N ALA A 28 -10.72 16.02 1.51
CA ALA A 28 -9.79 16.21 2.62
C ALA A 28 -9.18 14.88 3.12
N GLU A 29 -9.97 13.81 3.18
CA GLU A 29 -9.54 12.43 3.44
C GLU A 29 -8.52 11.94 2.40
N ILE A 30 -8.76 12.23 1.11
CA ILE A 30 -7.83 11.92 0.03
C ILE A 30 -6.57 12.80 0.12
N ALA A 31 -6.70 14.09 0.42
CA ALA A 31 -5.56 15.00 0.57
C ALA A 31 -4.64 14.59 1.73
N LYS A 32 -5.21 14.12 2.85
CA LYS A 32 -4.44 13.54 3.98
C LYS A 32 -3.65 12.28 3.56
N LYS A 33 -4.17 11.48 2.62
CA LYS A 33 -3.45 10.33 2.04
C LYS A 33 -2.25 10.75 1.17
N PHE A 34 -2.17 12.01 0.75
CA PHE A 34 -1.09 12.57 -0.06
C PHE A 34 -0.17 13.54 0.71
N ASP A 35 -0.23 13.58 2.05
CA ASP A 35 0.80 14.24 2.83
C ASP A 35 2.08 13.39 2.84
N ALA A 36 3.05 13.78 2.01
CA ALA A 36 4.33 13.10 1.89
C ALA A 36 5.08 12.99 3.23
N LYS A 37 4.88 13.91 4.19
CA LYS A 37 5.50 13.83 5.51
C LYS A 37 4.82 12.79 6.39
N ALA A 38 3.48 12.74 6.39
CA ALA A 38 2.74 11.69 7.09
C ALA A 38 3.04 10.29 6.52
N LEU A 39 3.24 10.20 5.20
CA LEU A 39 3.69 8.98 4.53
C LEU A 39 5.13 8.59 4.92
N ALA A 40 6.03 9.56 5.01
CA ALA A 40 7.41 9.34 5.46
C ALA A 40 7.49 8.92 6.94
N GLU A 41 6.59 9.38 7.80
CA GLU A 41 6.50 8.90 9.18
C GLU A 41 5.91 7.48 9.27
N SER A 42 4.88 7.17 8.47
CA SER A 42 4.24 5.85 8.50
C SER A 42 5.19 4.73 8.05
N THR A 43 6.06 5.02 7.08
CA THR A 43 7.10 4.09 6.59
C THR A 43 8.19 3.78 7.62
N ARG A 44 8.37 4.64 8.65
CA ARG A 44 9.34 4.42 9.73
C ARG A 44 8.79 3.64 10.91
N LYS A 45 7.47 3.44 10.99
CA LYS A 45 6.79 2.76 12.09
C LYS A 45 6.69 1.27 11.82
N ILE A 46 6.77 0.47 12.89
CA ILE A 46 6.37 -0.94 12.86
C ILE A 46 4.86 -1.00 12.78
N GLN A 47 4.37 -1.66 11.74
CA GLN A 47 2.97 -1.94 11.51
C GLN A 47 2.59 -3.25 12.18
N VAL A 48 1.31 -3.37 12.51
CA VAL A 48 0.74 -4.53 13.17
C VAL A 48 -0.45 -5.00 12.35
N LEU A 49 -0.44 -6.27 11.97
CA LEU A 49 -1.54 -6.96 11.32
C LEU A 49 -2.00 -8.08 12.24
N VAL A 50 -3.30 -8.15 12.51
CA VAL A 50 -3.88 -9.22 13.33
C VAL A 50 -4.59 -10.18 12.39
N ASP A 51 -4.11 -11.43 12.37
CA ASP A 51 -4.70 -12.53 11.61
C ASP A 51 -5.30 -13.56 12.58
N PRO A 52 -6.49 -14.14 12.28
CA PRO A 52 -7.13 -15.11 13.16
C PRO A 52 -6.30 -16.38 13.41
N ASP A 53 -5.50 -16.80 12.44
CA ASP A 53 -4.76 -18.07 12.48
C ASP A 53 -3.29 -17.86 12.89
N LEU A 54 -2.68 -16.74 12.46
CA LEU A 54 -1.27 -16.42 12.72
C LEU A 54 -1.07 -15.47 13.91
N GLY A 55 -2.14 -14.89 14.43
CA GLY A 55 -2.09 -13.93 15.53
C GLY A 55 -1.54 -12.57 15.09
N GLU A 56 -0.79 -11.93 15.98
CA GLU A 56 -0.23 -10.60 15.74
C GLU A 56 1.08 -10.68 14.94
N ILE A 57 1.06 -10.13 13.73
CA ILE A 57 2.20 -10.02 12.82
C ILE A 57 2.71 -8.59 12.83
N ARG A 58 3.95 -8.40 13.31
CA ARG A 58 4.62 -7.10 13.36
C ARG A 58 5.60 -6.99 12.20
N TYR A 59 5.51 -5.93 11.41
CA TYR A 59 6.35 -5.75 10.22
C TYR A 59 6.69 -4.29 9.95
N GLY A 60 7.86 -4.03 9.38
CA GLY A 60 8.23 -2.71 8.88
C GLY A 60 8.05 -2.59 7.38
N LEU A 61 7.78 -1.38 6.90
CA LEU A 61 7.82 -1.09 5.46
C LEU A 61 9.27 -0.92 5.00
N LEU A 62 9.58 -1.47 3.83
CA LEU A 62 10.87 -1.32 3.20
C LEU A 62 10.89 -0.03 2.38
N SER A 63 11.98 0.72 2.52
CA SER A 63 12.35 1.79 1.60
C SER A 63 12.78 1.21 0.24
N GLN A 64 12.82 2.05 -0.78
CA GLN A 64 13.27 1.65 -2.11
C GLN A 64 14.72 1.12 -2.11
N SER A 65 15.60 1.71 -1.29
CA SER A 65 16.99 1.26 -1.14
C SER A 65 17.08 -0.11 -0.46
N GLU A 66 16.28 -0.35 0.58
CA GLU A 66 16.26 -1.65 1.26
C GLU A 66 15.68 -2.74 0.33
N PHE A 67 14.63 -2.42 -0.41
CA PHE A 67 14.07 -3.33 -1.42
C PHE A 67 15.10 -3.68 -2.51
N ALA A 68 15.82 -2.68 -3.04
CA ALA A 68 16.86 -2.91 -4.06
C ALA A 68 18.02 -3.77 -3.52
N ALA A 69 18.37 -3.61 -2.24
CA ALA A 69 19.43 -4.38 -1.58
C ALA A 69 19.08 -5.87 -1.40
N LEU A 70 17.79 -6.26 -1.53
CA LEU A 70 17.39 -7.67 -1.52
C LEU A 70 17.78 -8.40 -2.81
N HIS A 71 18.16 -7.68 -3.87
CA HIS A 71 18.57 -8.25 -5.16
C HIS A 71 17.59 -9.30 -5.71
N LEU A 72 16.27 -9.05 -5.54
CA LEU A 72 15.22 -10.00 -5.91
C LEU A 72 15.24 -10.40 -7.40
N GLU A 73 15.82 -9.58 -8.27
CA GLU A 73 15.96 -9.87 -9.69
C GLU A 73 16.94 -11.02 -10.00
N ALA A 74 17.87 -11.30 -9.08
CA ALA A 74 18.78 -12.44 -9.21
C ALA A 74 18.12 -13.78 -8.81
N ILE A 75 16.96 -13.73 -8.17
CA ILE A 75 16.22 -14.91 -7.71
C ILE A 75 15.29 -15.38 -8.84
N GLN A 76 15.28 -16.67 -9.16
CA GLN A 76 14.44 -17.19 -10.24
C GLN A 76 13.01 -17.53 -9.78
N SER A 77 12.87 -18.01 -8.54
CA SER A 77 11.57 -18.39 -7.98
C SER A 77 10.82 -17.18 -7.45
N ASP A 78 9.62 -16.92 -7.99
CA ASP A 78 8.76 -15.84 -7.50
C ASP A 78 8.30 -16.07 -6.06
N ASN A 79 8.16 -17.34 -5.65
CA ASN A 79 7.86 -17.68 -4.25
C ASN A 79 9.03 -17.32 -3.34
N GLU A 80 10.26 -17.63 -3.74
CA GLU A 80 11.44 -17.28 -2.97
C GLU A 80 11.64 -15.76 -2.88
N LYS A 81 11.32 -15.01 -3.94
CA LYS A 81 11.30 -13.54 -3.90
C LYS A 81 10.32 -13.02 -2.87
N ALA A 82 9.10 -13.56 -2.84
CA ALA A 82 8.07 -13.17 -1.88
C ALA A 82 8.52 -13.46 -0.45
N GLU A 83 9.06 -14.65 -0.20
CA GLU A 83 9.58 -15.05 1.11
C GLU A 83 10.74 -14.15 1.58
N ARG A 84 11.69 -13.82 0.70
CA ARG A 84 12.78 -12.90 1.01
C ARG A 84 12.29 -11.50 1.35
N LEU A 85 11.27 -11.03 0.62
CA LEU A 85 10.64 -9.74 0.88
C LEU A 85 9.94 -9.72 2.24
N ILE A 86 9.16 -10.75 2.54
CA ILE A 86 8.44 -10.90 3.81
C ILE A 86 9.42 -10.96 4.97
N HIS A 87 10.46 -11.81 4.87
CA HIS A 87 11.50 -11.89 5.89
C HIS A 87 12.13 -10.53 6.15
N ALA A 88 12.50 -9.77 5.11
CA ALA A 88 13.09 -8.44 5.29
C ALA A 88 12.14 -7.46 6.02
N MET A 89 10.84 -7.55 5.77
CA MET A 89 9.84 -6.74 6.48
C MET A 89 9.69 -7.14 7.95
N LEU A 90 9.69 -8.44 8.24
CA LEU A 90 9.65 -8.95 9.61
C LEU A 90 10.93 -8.60 10.38
N GLN A 91 12.08 -8.68 9.72
CA GLN A 91 13.38 -8.33 10.31
C GLN A 91 13.47 -6.86 10.73
N LYS A 92 12.70 -5.96 10.11
CA LYS A 92 12.60 -4.58 10.61
C LYS A 92 11.89 -4.50 11.97
N ALA A 93 10.92 -5.38 12.22
CA ALA A 93 10.23 -5.45 13.51
C ALA A 93 11.03 -6.21 14.56
N ASP A 94 11.78 -7.22 14.13
CA ASP A 94 12.72 -7.98 14.96
C ASP A 94 14.07 -8.18 14.25
N PRO A 95 15.07 -7.33 14.52
CA PRO A 95 16.39 -7.44 13.90
C PRO A 95 17.16 -8.72 14.22
N ALA A 96 16.77 -9.44 15.27
CA ALA A 96 17.38 -10.72 15.64
C ALA A 96 16.87 -11.87 14.78
N LEU A 97 15.74 -11.69 14.08
CA LEU A 97 15.20 -12.70 13.17
C LEU A 97 16.17 -12.94 12.02
N THR A 98 16.68 -14.16 11.93
CA THR A 98 17.55 -14.57 10.84
C THR A 98 16.75 -15.27 9.73
N TRP A 99 17.37 -15.38 8.55
CA TRP A 99 16.77 -16.13 7.44
C TRP A 99 16.59 -17.60 7.79
N GLU A 100 17.49 -18.20 8.58
CA GLU A 100 17.38 -19.58 9.03
C GLU A 100 16.18 -19.77 9.96
N ASP A 101 15.95 -18.83 10.89
CA ASP A 101 14.78 -18.85 11.77
C ASP A 101 13.47 -18.78 10.96
N TYR A 102 13.42 -17.90 9.97
CA TYR A 102 12.28 -17.81 9.05
C TYR A 102 12.07 -19.09 8.26
N GLN A 103 13.15 -19.75 7.81
CA GLN A 103 13.05 -21.00 7.08
C GLN A 103 12.69 -22.21 7.96
N ALA A 104 12.95 -22.13 9.27
CA ALA A 104 12.56 -23.16 10.24
C ALA A 104 11.05 -23.14 10.55
N VAL A 105 10.35 -22.06 10.21
CA VAL A 105 8.89 -21.98 10.36
C VAL A 105 8.21 -23.07 9.53
N PRO A 106 7.20 -23.78 10.09
CA PRO A 106 6.42 -24.78 9.36
C PRO A 106 5.89 -24.26 8.02
N PHE A 107 5.84 -25.14 7.01
CA PHE A 107 5.49 -24.75 5.64
C PHE A 107 4.07 -24.18 5.53
N ASP A 108 3.11 -24.77 6.25
CA ASP A 108 1.73 -24.30 6.36
C ASP A 108 1.65 -22.87 6.92
N VAL A 109 2.41 -22.59 7.99
CA VAL A 109 2.49 -21.26 8.60
C VAL A 109 3.13 -20.25 7.65
N ARG A 110 4.22 -20.61 6.95
CA ARG A 110 4.83 -19.74 5.93
C ARG A 110 3.92 -19.48 4.74
N GLY A 111 3.17 -20.48 4.30
CA GLY A 111 2.20 -20.35 3.21
C GLY A 111 1.08 -19.38 3.59
N ALA A 112 0.51 -19.53 4.79
CA ALA A 112 -0.50 -18.61 5.31
C ALA A 112 0.07 -17.19 5.46
N LEU A 113 1.26 -17.05 6.03
CA LEU A 113 1.93 -15.75 6.19
C LEU A 113 2.16 -15.08 4.84
N THR A 114 2.59 -15.84 3.84
CA THR A 114 2.81 -15.33 2.48
C THR A 114 1.51 -14.84 1.86
N LEU A 115 0.42 -15.59 2.01
CA LEU A 115 -0.88 -15.19 1.52
C LEU A 115 -1.36 -13.89 2.17
N VAL A 116 -1.30 -13.82 3.50
CA VAL A 116 -1.73 -12.67 4.30
C VAL A 116 -0.90 -11.42 3.93
N MET A 117 0.43 -11.54 3.91
CA MET A 117 1.32 -10.43 3.57
C MET A 117 1.22 -10.02 2.09
N SER A 118 0.85 -10.94 1.18
CA SER A 118 0.66 -10.62 -0.26
C SER A 118 -0.45 -9.63 -0.55
N GLN A 119 -1.45 -9.53 0.32
CA GLN A 119 -2.52 -8.54 0.24
C GLN A 119 -1.99 -7.11 0.48
N LEU A 120 -0.90 -6.99 1.26
CA LEU A 120 -0.21 -5.71 1.45
C LEU A 120 0.60 -5.32 0.20
N PHE A 121 1.13 -6.31 -0.52
CA PHE A 121 1.94 -6.10 -1.72
C PHE A 121 1.14 -5.75 -2.97
N THR A 122 -0.16 -6.04 -3.04
CA THR A 122 -0.96 -5.85 -4.26
C THR A 122 -1.04 -4.38 -4.69
N ARG A 123 -0.87 -3.43 -3.76
CA ARG A 123 -0.70 -2.00 -4.09
C ARG A 123 0.73 -1.63 -4.48
N PHE A 124 1.74 -2.33 -3.97
CA PHE A 124 3.16 -2.02 -4.18
C PHE A 124 3.71 -2.59 -5.50
N LEU A 125 3.37 -3.84 -5.84
CA LEU A 125 3.85 -4.51 -7.05
C LEU A 125 3.20 -3.98 -8.34
N HIS A 126 1.93 -3.54 -8.29
CA HIS A 126 1.28 -2.88 -9.43
C HIS A 126 1.94 -1.54 -9.81
N VAL A 127 2.56 -0.84 -8.86
CA VAL A 127 3.27 0.42 -9.12
C VAL A 127 4.60 0.14 -9.82
N GLN A 128 5.31 -0.94 -9.48
CA GLN A 128 6.60 -1.26 -10.12
C GLN A 128 6.46 -1.70 -11.59
N GLN A 129 5.41 -2.43 -11.96
CA GLN A 129 5.19 -2.83 -13.36
C GLN A 129 4.93 -1.62 -14.30
N ARG A 130 4.42 -0.50 -13.78
CA ARG A 130 4.23 0.73 -14.56
C ARG A 130 5.51 1.56 -14.72
N ILE A 131 6.37 1.61 -13.70
CA ILE A 131 7.60 2.42 -13.74
C ILE A 131 8.62 1.83 -14.74
N GLY A 132 8.65 0.51 -14.91
CA GLY A 132 9.51 -0.16 -15.91
C GLY A 132 9.01 -0.10 -17.36
N SER A 133 7.75 0.31 -17.60
CA SER A 133 7.08 0.15 -18.89
C SER A 133 6.78 1.45 -19.63
N THR A 134 7.39 2.58 -19.26
CA THR A 134 7.24 3.82 -20.05
C THR A 134 8.25 3.81 -21.19
N PRO A 135 7.86 3.59 -22.46
CA PRO A 135 8.75 3.86 -23.58
C PRO A 135 9.03 5.36 -23.60
N LEU A 136 10.31 5.71 -23.52
CA LEU A 136 10.84 7.06 -23.65
C LEU A 136 10.41 7.63 -25.01
N HIS A 137 9.32 8.39 -25.05
CA HIS A 137 8.89 9.09 -26.25
C HIS A 137 9.90 10.22 -26.51
N LYS A 138 10.86 9.97 -27.41
CA LYS A 138 11.78 11.00 -27.91
C LYS A 138 10.93 12.15 -28.49
N PRO A 139 11.10 13.40 -28.06
CA PRO A 139 10.46 14.53 -28.72
C PRO A 139 11.01 14.64 -30.14
N LYS A 140 10.10 14.74 -31.12
CA LYS A 140 10.45 15.05 -32.51
C LYS A 140 11.13 16.42 -32.52
N SER A 141 12.43 16.42 -32.84
CA SER A 141 13.18 17.60 -33.21
C SER A 141 12.56 18.19 -34.47
N SER A 142 11.85 19.32 -34.31
CA SER A 142 11.54 20.22 -35.41
C SER A 142 12.81 20.98 -35.77
N ALA A 143 13.50 20.52 -36.80
CA ALA A 143 14.54 21.29 -37.47
C ALA A 143 14.09 21.51 -38.92
N SER A 144 13.83 22.80 -39.18
CA SER A 144 13.97 23.58 -40.43
C SER A 144 13.56 22.97 -41.77
#